data_AF-C0E1G4-F1
#
_entry.id   AF-C0E1G4-F1
#
_cell.length_a   1.000
_cell.length_b   1.000
_cell.length_c   1.000
_cell.angle_alpha   90.00
_cell.angle_beta   90.00
_cell.angle_gamma   90.00
#
_symmetry.space_group_name_H-M   'P 1'
#
loop_
_entity.id
_entity.type
_entity.pdbx_description
1 polymer ?
#
loop_
_entity_poly.entity_id
_entity_poly.type
_entity_poly.pdbx_seq_one_letter_code
_entity_poly.pdbx_strand_id
1 'polypeptide(L)'
;MLVLVGKTGAIPQFGINHRVKLAREYAGMQQHDLADKTGLSRTSIANMETGRTKPRKKTITIIASATGVDREWLATGNAPVYITETGNPDTR
;
A
#
# COMPACT_ATOMS: atom_id res chain seq x y z
N MET A 1 24.81 14.17 27.22
CA MET A 1 24.01 13.02 27.68
C MET A 1 22.77 12.95 26.81
N LEU A 2 22.73 12.02 25.85
CA LEU A 2 21.59 11.87 24.95
C LEU A 2 20.61 10.88 25.61
N VAL A 3 19.43 11.36 26.00
CA VAL A 3 18.37 10.48 26.54
C VAL A 3 17.69 9.79 25.36
N LEU A 4 18.01 8.51 25.16
CA LEU A 4 17.20 7.66 24.29
C LEU A 4 15.87 7.40 25.02
N VAL A 5 14.82 8.11 24.62
CA VAL A 5 13.45 7.77 25.01
C VAL A 5 13.18 6.39 24.42
N GLY A 6 13.26 5.36 25.26
CA GLY A 6 13.00 3.98 24.88
C GLY A 6 11.61 3.88 24.28
N LYS A 7 11.51 3.38 23.04
CA LYS A 7 10.24 3.11 22.37
C LYS A 7 9.38 2.19 23.26
N THR A 8 8.42 2.75 23.98
CA THR A 8 7.43 1.96 24.73
C THR A 8 6.35 1.49 23.75
N GLY A 9 6.43 0.25 23.28
CA GLY A 9 5.39 -0.40 22.47
C GLY A 9 5.91 -1.22 21.29
N ALA A 10 5.22 -2.32 20.97
CA ALA A 10 5.51 -3.13 19.78
C ALA A 10 4.98 -2.42 18.50
N ILE A 11 5.79 -2.37 17.45
CA ILE A 11 5.37 -1.84 16.14
C ILE A 11 4.81 -3.01 15.31
N PRO A 12 3.51 -3.02 14.99
CA PRO A 12 2.95 -4.06 14.13
C PRO A 12 3.58 -4.00 12.73
N GLN A 13 3.82 -5.18 12.16
CA GLN A 13 4.37 -5.31 10.80
C GLN A 13 3.24 -5.54 9.80
N PHE A 14 3.09 -4.65 8.82
CA PHE A 14 2.04 -4.73 7.82
C PHE A 14 2.57 -5.24 6.47
N GLY A 15 2.12 -6.44 6.10
CA GLY A 15 2.38 -7.03 4.79
C GLY A 15 1.48 -6.51 3.66
N ILE A 16 1.73 -7.02 2.45
CA ILE A 16 0.98 -6.67 1.23
C ILE A 16 -0.53 -6.92 1.34
N ASN A 17 -0.95 -7.93 2.11
CA ASN A 17 -2.36 -8.24 2.36
C ASN A 17 -3.09 -7.05 3.02
N HIS A 18 -2.45 -6.40 3.99
CA HIS A 18 -2.98 -5.21 4.66
C HIS A 18 -3.07 -4.04 3.70
N ARG A 19 -2.06 -3.86 2.83
CA ARG A 19 -2.06 -2.78 1.84
C ARG A 19 -3.10 -2.97 0.75
N VAL A 20 -3.38 -4.19 0.31
CA VAL A 20 -4.50 -4.48 -0.61
C VAL A 20 -5.83 -4.06 0.00
N LYS A 21 -6.07 -4.45 1.26
CA LYS A 21 -7.27 -4.03 1.99
C LYS A 21 -7.36 -2.51 2.12
N LEU A 22 -6.25 -1.88 2.52
CA LEU A 22 -6.18 -0.43 2.69
C LEU A 22 -6.41 0.32 1.37
N ALA A 23 -5.84 -0.15 0.26
CA ALA A 23 -6.05 0.44 -1.07
C ALA A 23 -7.52 0.39 -1.48
N ARG A 24 -8.19 -0.75 -1.21
CA ARG A 24 -9.62 -0.91 -1.48
C ARG A 24 -10.46 0.06 -0.64
N GLU A 25 -10.21 0.11 0.67
CA GLU A 25 -10.96 0.96 1.60
C GLU A 25 -10.72 2.44 1.33
N TYR A 26 -9.49 2.82 0.98
CA TYR A 26 -9.15 4.17 0.55
C TYR A 26 -9.92 4.60 -0.71
N ALA A 27 -10.15 3.67 -1.64
CA ALA A 27 -10.96 3.91 -2.83
C ALA A 27 -12.49 3.89 -2.57
N GLY A 28 -12.93 3.72 -1.32
CA GLY A 28 -14.35 3.66 -0.95
C GLY A 28 -15.07 2.41 -1.43
N MET A 29 -14.33 1.32 -1.71
CA MET A 29 -14.86 0.12 -2.33
C MET A 29 -15.15 -0.99 -1.31
N GLN A 30 -16.22 -1.74 -1.53
CA GLN A 30 -16.41 -3.06 -0.96
C GLN A 30 -15.62 -4.11 -1.75
N GLN A 31 -15.46 -5.32 -1.20
CA GLN A 31 -14.71 -6.39 -1.88
C GLN A 31 -15.32 -6.80 -3.23
N HIS A 32 -16.65 -6.69 -3.38
CA HIS A 32 -17.31 -6.96 -4.65
C HIS A 32 -17.04 -5.86 -5.68
N ASP A 33 -17.03 -4.59 -5.28
CA ASP A 33 -16.71 -3.47 -6.18
C ASP A 33 -15.29 -3.62 -6.77
N LEU A 34 -14.32 -4.00 -5.92
CA LEU A 34 -12.96 -4.24 -6.39
C LEU A 34 -12.88 -5.48 -7.30
N ALA A 35 -13.63 -6.54 -6.99
CA ALA A 35 -13.72 -7.72 -7.84
C ALA A 35 -14.23 -7.35 -9.24
N ASP A 36 -15.35 -6.61 -9.31
CA ASP A 36 -15.96 -6.17 -10.55
C ASP A 36 -15.01 -5.27 -11.37
N LYS A 37 -14.35 -4.31 -10.69
CA LYS A 37 -13.42 -3.38 -11.36
C LYS A 37 -12.13 -4.02 -11.85
N THR A 38 -11.69 -5.12 -11.23
CA THR A 38 -10.43 -5.81 -11.55
C THR A 38 -10.60 -7.05 -12.43
N GLY A 39 -11.84 -7.56 -12.55
CA GLY A 39 -12.13 -8.86 -13.17
C GLY A 39 -11.63 -10.07 -12.36
N LEU A 40 -11.27 -9.86 -11.09
CA LEU A 40 -10.89 -10.93 -10.16
C LEU A 40 -12.13 -11.43 -9.41
N SER A 41 -12.10 -12.67 -8.91
CA SER A 41 -13.20 -13.14 -8.06
C SER A 41 -13.16 -12.46 -6.68
N ARG A 42 -14.33 -12.22 -6.08
CA ARG A 42 -14.44 -11.75 -4.69
C ARG A 42 -13.66 -12.63 -3.71
N THR A 43 -13.68 -13.96 -3.92
CA THR A 43 -12.91 -14.91 -3.12
C THR A 43 -11.41 -14.69 -3.25
N SER A 44 -10.91 -14.36 -4.45
CA SER A 44 -9.51 -14.00 -4.66
C SER A 44 -9.13 -12.73 -3.90
N ILE A 45 -9.97 -11.68 -3.96
CA ILE A 45 -9.79 -10.45 -3.18
C ILE A 45 -9.71 -10.77 -1.68
N ALA A 46 -10.69 -11.52 -1.14
CA ALA A 46 -10.71 -11.88 0.28
C ALA A 46 -9.48 -12.72 0.70
N ASN A 47 -9.05 -13.68 -0.12
CA ASN A 47 -7.85 -14.47 0.13
C ASN A 47 -6.57 -13.61 0.13
N MET A 48 -6.52 -12.58 -0.72
CA MET A 48 -5.40 -11.62 -0.70
C MET A 48 -5.40 -10.74 0.54
N GLU A 49 -6.56 -10.20 0.94
CA GLU A 49 -6.68 -9.33 2.12
C GLU A 49 -6.41 -10.07 3.44
N THR A 50 -6.78 -11.35 3.50
CA THR A 50 -6.52 -12.22 4.66
C THR A 50 -5.13 -12.87 4.64
N GLY A 51 -4.35 -12.68 3.57
CA GLY A 51 -3.00 -13.24 3.45
C GLY A 51 -2.94 -14.72 3.07
N ARG A 52 -4.08 -15.38 2.80
CA ARG A 52 -4.11 -16.77 2.28
C ARG A 52 -3.46 -16.88 0.90
N THR A 53 -3.44 -15.81 0.11
CA THR A 53 -2.81 -15.80 -1.21
C THR A 53 -2.06 -14.50 -1.42
N LYS A 54 -0.84 -14.59 -1.94
CA LYS A 54 -0.04 -13.42 -2.29
C LYS A 54 -0.39 -12.96 -3.73
N PRO A 55 -0.72 -11.67 -3.96
CA PRO A 55 -0.96 -11.16 -5.31
C PRO A 55 0.31 -11.28 -6.17
N ARG A 56 0.14 -11.68 -7.43
CA ARG A 56 1.22 -11.66 -8.42
C ARG A 56 1.46 -10.23 -8.93
N LYS A 57 2.60 -9.98 -9.58
CA LYS A 57 2.93 -8.66 -10.17
C LYS A 57 1.79 -8.07 -11.02
N LYS A 58 1.18 -8.88 -11.90
CA LYS A 58 0.03 -8.45 -12.72
C LYS A 58 -1.17 -8.04 -11.87
N THR A 59 -1.48 -8.81 -10.83
CA THR A 59 -2.56 -8.52 -9.88
C THR A 59 -2.32 -7.21 -9.13
N ILE A 60 -1.08 -6.96 -8.69
CA ILE A 60 -0.71 -5.70 -8.03
C ILE A 60 -0.97 -4.51 -8.97
N THR A 61 -0.53 -4.60 -10.23
CA THR A 61 -0.78 -3.54 -11.22
C THR A 61 -2.27 -3.28 -11.43
N ILE A 62 -3.09 -4.34 -11.54
CA ILE A 62 -4.53 -4.21 -11.75
C ILE A 62 -5.22 -3.57 -10.53
N ILE A 63 -4.87 -4.01 -9.31
CA ILE A 63 -5.43 -3.45 -8.06
C ILE A 63 -5.03 -1.98 -7.91
N ALA A 64 -3.75 -1.64 -8.15
CA ALA A 64 -3.27 -0.26 -8.07
C ALA A 64 -4.04 0.65 -9.05
N SER A 65 -4.20 0.22 -10.30
CA SER A 65 -4.99 0.95 -11.30
C SER A 65 -6.46 1.11 -10.88
N ALA A 66 -7.09 0.04 -10.38
CA ALA A 66 -8.49 0.08 -9.97
C ALA A 66 -8.76 1.00 -8.76
N THR A 67 -7.83 1.03 -7.81
CA THR A 67 -7.96 1.78 -6.54
C THR A 67 -7.37 3.19 -6.60
N GLY A 68 -6.54 3.49 -7.62
CA GLY A 68 -5.86 4.77 -7.77
C GLY A 68 -4.65 4.97 -6.85
N VAL A 69 -4.26 3.95 -6.08
CA VAL A 69 -3.04 4.01 -5.26
C VAL A 69 -1.79 3.77 -6.10
N ASP A 70 -0.65 4.25 -5.62
CA ASP A 70 0.63 3.99 -6.26
C ASP A 70 0.97 2.48 -6.28
N ARG A 71 1.42 2.00 -7.43
CA ARG A 71 1.75 0.58 -7.65
C ARG A 71 2.94 0.15 -6.80
N GLU A 72 3.97 0.99 -6.69
CA GLU A 72 5.20 0.64 -5.98
C GLU A 72 4.97 0.63 -4.46
N TRP A 73 4.19 1.58 -3.96
CA TRP A 73 3.68 1.57 -2.59
C TRP A 73 2.89 0.30 -2.29
N LEU A 74 1.96 -0.10 -3.17
CA LEU A 74 1.20 -1.33 -2.96
C LEU A 74 2.13 -2.55 -2.89
N ALA A 75 3.12 -2.62 -3.79
CA ALA A 75 4.08 -3.72 -3.87
C ALA A 75 5.02 -3.80 -2.65
N THR A 76 5.56 -2.66 -2.20
CA THR A 76 6.68 -2.60 -1.24
C THR A 76 6.30 -2.07 0.13
N GLY A 77 5.31 -1.19 0.20
CA GLY A 77 4.94 -0.41 1.38
C GLY A 77 5.73 0.89 1.53
N ASN A 78 6.65 1.18 0.61
CA ASN A 78 7.41 2.42 0.62
C ASN A 78 6.62 3.51 -0.10
N ALA A 79 6.47 4.67 0.53
CA ALA A 79 5.94 5.84 -0.16
C ALA A 79 6.95 6.32 -1.22
N PRO A 80 6.49 6.84 -2.37
CA PRO A 80 7.37 7.55 -3.28
C PRO A 80 8.03 8.71 -2.54
N VAL A 81 9.35 8.81 -2.66
CA VAL A 81 10.10 9.95 -2.13
C VAL A 81 9.89 11.11 -3.07
N TYR A 82 9.11 12.11 -2.66
CA TYR A 82 9.04 13.38 -3.36
C TYR A 82 10.24 14.22 -2.95
N ILE A 83 11.22 14.35 -3.84
CA ILE A 83 12.25 15.37 -3.73
C ILE A 83 11.57 16.69 -4.09
N THR A 84 11.24 17.49 -3.09
CA THR A 84 10.94 18.90 -3.35
C THR A 84 12.26 19.60 -3.61
N GLU A 85 12.43 20.17 -4.80
CA GLU A 85 13.47 21.17 -5.07
C GLU A 85 13.18 22.41 -4.21
N THR A 86 13.42 22.32 -2.91
CA THR A 86 13.55 23.50 -2.08
C THR A 86 14.97 24.01 -2.34
N GLY A 87 15.04 25.19 -2.96
CA GLY A 87 16.21 25.72 -3.66
C GLY A 87 17.54 25.60 -2.93
N ASN A 88 18.60 25.53 -3.72
CA ASN A 88 19.94 25.86 -3.30
C ASN A 88 20.10 27.40 -3.28
N PRO A 89 20.18 28.09 -2.12
CA PRO A 89 20.60 29.49 -2.08
C PRO A 89 22.10 29.64 -1.79
N ASP A 90 22.92 28.60 -1.94
CA ASP A 90 24.38 28.75 -1.81
C ASP A 90 25.03 28.83 -3.20
N THR A 91 24.75 29.94 -3.87
CA THR A 91 25.75 30.64 -4.67
C THR A 91 26.11 31.93 -3.96
N ARG A 92 27.04 31.82 -3.00
CA ARG A 92 27.94 32.90 -2.63
C ARG A 92 29.33 32.60 -3.14
#